data_AF-A0AAU9EGW5-F1
#
_entry.id   AF-A0AAU9EGW5-F1
#
_cell.length_a   1.000
_cell.length_b   1.000
_cell.length_c   1.000
_cell.angle_alpha   90.00
_cell.angle_beta   90.00
_cell.angle_gamma   90.00
#
_symmetry.space_group_name_H-M   'P 1'
#
loop_
_entity.id
_entity.type
_entity.pdbx_description
1 polymer ?
#
loop_
_entity_poly.entity_id
_entity_poly.type
_entity_poly.pdbx_seq_one_letter_code
_entity_poly.pdbx_strand_id
1 'polypeptide(L)'
;MTDQQQMTQRLERARQAGPGALAQACAALLAEARGVDSAAAARAVGHDRALAGLIAEAAPAARLAACLADLARAKRCLGCATCCRASSPTLYAEDLPRLKAVGLGWESLVTLRAGERVHSARLGGLQTLERELIKLRERGGSCAWLGGGGCRIYEQRPLQCRWLECWSGRHAGQLEERPRLSRAELLADDPTALALAKEYEVKLPAEALHQALAQVARGRDQAPALSLLELDHHLRQAIAERYGYRPQALYLVLGRPAVEVAANYGLELSLKGVSPVLRSR
;
A
#
# COMPACT_ATOMS: atom_id res chain seq x y z
N MET A 1 15.19 -36.26 13.78
CA MET A 1 14.29 -36.23 12.60
C MET A 1 14.61 -35.01 11.77
N THR A 2 14.71 -35.14 10.45
CA THR A 2 14.90 -33.99 9.55
C THR A 2 13.63 -33.15 9.45
N ASP A 3 13.73 -31.87 9.10
CA ASP A 3 12.58 -30.97 8.89
C ASP A 3 11.55 -31.57 7.92
N GLN A 4 12.04 -32.27 6.88
CA GLN A 4 11.21 -32.93 5.88
C GLN A 4 10.43 -34.13 6.46
N GLN A 5 11.02 -34.90 7.39
CA GLN A 5 10.33 -35.98 8.09
C GLN A 5 9.24 -35.43 9.02
N GLN A 6 9.53 -34.35 9.74
CA GLN A 6 8.56 -33.70 10.63
C GLN A 6 7.37 -33.12 9.84
N MET A 7 7.64 -32.44 8.73
CA MET A 7 6.61 -31.92 7.83
C MET A 7 5.70 -33.04 7.30
N THR A 8 6.28 -34.13 6.81
CA THR A 8 5.52 -35.26 6.25
C THR A 8 4.61 -35.90 7.31
N GLN A 9 5.09 -36.10 8.53
CA GLN A 9 4.28 -36.64 9.63
C GLN A 9 3.13 -35.71 10.05
N ARG A 10 3.34 -34.39 10.07
CA ARG A 10 2.27 -33.41 10.34
C ARG A 10 1.18 -33.49 9.27
N LEU A 11 1.57 -33.55 8.00
CA LEU A 11 0.65 -33.68 6.88
C LEU A 11 -0.12 -35.01 6.92
N GLU A 12 0.53 -36.12 7.24
CA GLU A 12 -0.14 -37.43 7.30
C GLU A 12 -1.21 -37.49 8.40
N ARG A 13 -0.92 -36.94 9.58
CA ARG A 13 -1.92 -36.80 10.65
C ARG A 13 -3.09 -35.92 10.23
N ALA A 14 -2.81 -34.79 9.59
CA ALA A 14 -3.84 -33.87 9.13
C ALA A 14 -4.70 -34.48 8.00
N ARG A 15 -4.10 -35.29 7.13
CA ARG A 15 -4.77 -36.01 6.05
C ARG A 15 -5.82 -36.99 6.59
N GLN A 16 -5.49 -37.72 7.66
CA GLN A 16 -6.42 -38.63 8.35
C GLN A 16 -7.60 -37.90 9.00
N ALA A 17 -7.40 -36.63 9.41
CA ALA A 17 -8.45 -35.78 9.98
C ALA A 17 -9.31 -35.06 8.92
N GLY A 18 -9.00 -35.21 7.63
CA GLY A 18 -9.80 -34.73 6.50
C GLY A 18 -9.33 -33.41 5.86
N PRO A 19 -9.99 -32.97 4.76
CA PRO A 19 -9.48 -31.88 3.91
C PRO A 19 -9.33 -30.54 4.62
N GLY A 20 -10.21 -30.21 5.57
CA GLY A 20 -10.13 -28.96 6.34
C GLY A 20 -8.88 -28.92 7.25
N ALA A 21 -8.63 -30.02 7.97
CA ALA A 21 -7.42 -30.16 8.80
C ALA A 21 -6.16 -30.15 7.94
N LEU A 22 -6.19 -30.79 6.77
CA LEU A 22 -5.09 -30.81 5.82
C LEU A 22 -4.76 -29.41 5.29
N ALA A 23 -5.78 -28.62 4.93
CA ALA A 23 -5.59 -27.23 4.50
C ALA A 23 -4.98 -26.36 5.60
N GLN A 24 -5.45 -26.51 6.84
CA GLN A 24 -4.89 -25.81 8.00
C GLN A 24 -3.43 -26.20 8.26
N ALA A 25 -3.10 -27.49 8.17
CA ALA A 25 -1.72 -27.96 8.32
C ALA A 25 -0.80 -27.41 7.24
N CYS A 26 -1.24 -27.40 5.97
CA CYS A 26 -0.51 -26.79 4.86
C CYS A 26 -0.27 -25.30 5.10
N ALA A 27 -1.29 -24.57 5.56
CA ALA A 27 -1.17 -23.15 5.88
C ALA A 27 -0.18 -22.89 7.01
N ALA A 28 -0.22 -23.68 8.09
CA ALA A 28 0.72 -23.54 9.20
C ALA A 28 2.18 -23.79 8.77
N LEU A 29 2.41 -24.86 8.00
CA LEU A 29 3.73 -25.18 7.46
C LEU A 29 4.26 -24.10 6.52
N LEU A 30 3.40 -23.56 5.65
CA LEU A 30 3.78 -22.47 4.76
C LEU A 30 4.05 -21.16 5.52
N ALA A 31 3.27 -20.87 6.57
CA ALA A 31 3.47 -19.71 7.43
C ALA A 31 4.85 -19.75 8.11
N GLU A 32 5.20 -20.90 8.70
CA GLU A 32 6.51 -21.14 9.31
C GLU A 32 7.63 -20.97 8.29
N ALA A 33 7.52 -21.60 7.12
CA ALA A 33 8.57 -21.60 6.11
C ALA A 33 8.80 -20.24 5.43
N ARG A 34 7.76 -19.39 5.30
CA ARG A 34 7.86 -18.07 4.66
C ARG A 34 7.92 -16.88 5.62
N GLY A 35 7.76 -17.10 6.92
CA GLY A 35 7.68 -16.02 7.90
C GLY A 35 6.49 -15.08 7.67
N VAL A 36 5.33 -15.64 7.31
CA VAL A 36 4.08 -14.88 7.14
C VAL A 36 3.04 -15.34 8.17
N ASP A 37 2.05 -14.49 8.46
CA ASP A 37 0.97 -14.88 9.36
C ASP A 37 0.11 -16.03 8.78
N SER A 38 -0.58 -16.75 9.67
CA SER A 38 -1.38 -17.93 9.31
C SER A 38 -2.52 -17.61 8.35
N ALA A 39 -3.14 -16.43 8.44
CA ALA A 39 -4.22 -16.02 7.55
C ALA A 39 -3.70 -15.72 6.13
N ALA A 40 -2.51 -15.13 6.02
CA ALA A 40 -1.81 -14.90 4.77
C ALA A 40 -1.38 -16.22 4.12
N ALA A 41 -0.87 -17.17 4.90
CA ALA A 41 -0.51 -18.49 4.42
C ALA A 41 -1.73 -19.29 3.95
N ALA A 42 -2.82 -19.29 4.72
CA ALA A 42 -4.08 -19.94 4.32
C ALA A 42 -4.61 -19.36 3.00
N ARG A 43 -4.52 -18.04 2.82
CA ARG A 43 -4.87 -17.38 1.57
C ARG A 43 -3.99 -17.83 0.40
N ALA A 44 -2.67 -17.95 0.62
CA ALA A 44 -1.75 -18.47 -0.39
C ALA A 44 -2.06 -19.92 -0.78
N VAL A 45 -2.34 -20.79 0.20
CA VAL A 45 -2.75 -22.18 -0.02
C VAL A 45 -4.02 -22.24 -0.86
N GLY A 46 -5.02 -21.40 -0.58
CA GLY A 46 -6.26 -21.34 -1.36
C GLY A 46 -6.11 -20.76 -2.77
N HIS A 47 -5.09 -19.94 -3.02
CA HIS A 47 -4.82 -19.36 -4.34
C HIS A 47 -3.95 -20.27 -5.23
N ASP A 48 -3.14 -21.14 -4.65
CA ASP A 48 -2.33 -22.08 -5.43
C ASP A 48 -3.17 -23.27 -5.89
N ARG A 49 -3.51 -23.30 -7.19
CA ARG A 49 -4.37 -24.34 -7.76
C ARG A 49 -3.79 -25.74 -7.61
N ALA A 50 -2.48 -25.89 -7.69
CA ALA A 50 -1.83 -27.20 -7.59
C ALA A 50 -1.95 -27.74 -6.15
N LEU A 51 -1.59 -26.94 -5.15
CA LEU A 51 -1.73 -27.34 -3.75
C LEU A 51 -3.20 -27.54 -3.36
N ALA A 52 -4.10 -26.66 -3.80
CA ALA A 52 -5.53 -26.79 -3.54
C ALA A 52 -6.09 -28.11 -4.12
N GLY A 53 -5.66 -28.51 -5.33
CA GLY A 53 -6.00 -29.80 -5.91
C GLY A 53 -5.48 -30.98 -5.09
N LEU A 54 -4.20 -30.94 -4.68
CA LEU A 54 -3.61 -31.97 -3.81
C LEU A 54 -4.34 -32.12 -2.47
N ILE A 55 -4.80 -31.02 -1.89
CA ILE A 55 -5.58 -31.03 -0.64
C ILE A 55 -6.96 -31.65 -0.88
N ALA A 56 -7.65 -31.27 -1.96
CA ALA A 56 -8.97 -31.79 -2.31
C ALA A 56 -8.96 -33.30 -2.57
N GLU A 57 -7.88 -33.81 -3.18
CA GLU A 57 -7.66 -35.24 -3.43
C GLU A 57 -7.14 -36.01 -2.21
N ALA A 58 -6.87 -35.33 -1.08
CA ALA A 58 -6.17 -35.89 0.07
C ALA A 58 -4.89 -36.64 -0.34
N ALA A 59 -4.10 -36.01 -1.23
CA ALA A 59 -2.91 -36.61 -1.83
C ALA A 59 -1.89 -37.08 -0.77
N PRO A 60 -1.01 -38.04 -1.10
CA PRO A 60 0.03 -38.52 -0.18
C PRO A 60 0.86 -37.37 0.40
N ALA A 61 1.16 -37.44 1.71
CA ALA A 61 1.88 -36.40 2.45
C ALA A 61 3.20 -35.98 1.78
N ALA A 62 3.89 -36.89 1.11
CA ALA A 62 5.12 -36.60 0.36
C ALA A 62 4.90 -35.62 -0.82
N ARG A 63 3.78 -35.73 -1.56
CA ARG A 63 3.46 -34.82 -2.67
C ARG A 63 3.11 -33.41 -2.16
N LEU A 64 2.34 -33.35 -1.07
CA LEU A 64 2.01 -32.09 -0.40
C LEU A 64 3.26 -31.41 0.15
N ALA A 65 4.14 -32.16 0.80
CA ALA A 65 5.42 -31.69 1.31
C ALA A 65 6.31 -31.09 0.21
N ALA A 66 6.43 -31.78 -0.94
CA ALA A 66 7.19 -31.27 -2.09
C ALA A 66 6.60 -29.96 -2.62
N CYS A 67 5.28 -29.91 -2.82
CA CYS A 67 4.60 -28.70 -3.29
C CYS A 67 4.77 -27.52 -2.32
N LEU A 68 4.64 -27.77 -1.00
CA LEU A 68 4.86 -26.75 0.03
C LEU A 68 6.31 -26.26 0.04
N ALA A 69 7.29 -27.15 -0.10
CA ALA A 69 8.70 -26.77 -0.16
C ALA A 69 9.00 -25.89 -1.40
N ASP A 70 8.34 -26.13 -2.53
CA ASP A 70 8.48 -25.30 -3.72
C ASP A 70 7.83 -23.93 -3.55
N LEU A 71 6.65 -23.87 -2.93
CA LEU A 71 5.97 -22.60 -2.60
C LEU A 71 6.77 -21.78 -1.57
N ALA A 72 7.35 -22.45 -0.57
CA ALA A 72 8.18 -21.80 0.43
C ALA A 72 9.40 -21.09 -0.21
N ARG A 73 10.01 -21.71 -1.22
CA ARG A 73 11.19 -21.18 -1.94
C ARG A 73 10.83 -20.25 -3.10
N ALA A 74 9.56 -20.08 -3.41
CA ALA A 74 9.11 -19.32 -4.57
C ALA A 74 9.43 -17.82 -4.43
N LYS A 75 10.30 -17.32 -5.32
CA LYS A 75 10.64 -15.88 -5.45
C LYS A 75 9.58 -15.09 -6.22
N ARG A 76 8.31 -15.27 -5.87
CA ARG A 76 7.16 -14.56 -6.44
C ARG A 76 6.09 -14.34 -5.38
N CYS A 77 5.13 -13.47 -5.69
CA CYS A 77 3.92 -13.35 -4.89
C CYS A 77 3.10 -14.64 -4.94
N LEU A 78 2.61 -15.08 -3.78
CA LEU A 78 1.69 -16.23 -3.66
C LEU A 78 0.23 -15.81 -3.46
N GLY A 79 -0.12 -14.54 -3.64
CA GLY A 79 -1.47 -14.05 -3.35
C GLY A 79 -1.82 -13.97 -1.85
N CYS A 80 -0.83 -14.06 -0.96
CA CYS A 80 -1.03 -14.04 0.50
C CYS A 80 -1.58 -12.71 1.05
N ALA A 81 -1.52 -11.64 0.25
CA ALA A 81 -1.94 -10.28 0.57
C ALA A 81 -1.18 -9.58 1.72
N THR A 82 -0.14 -10.19 2.30
CA THR A 82 0.67 -9.60 3.38
C THR A 82 1.15 -8.19 3.04
N CYS A 83 1.78 -8.01 1.89
CA CYS A 83 2.24 -6.68 1.47
C CYS A 83 1.09 -5.75 1.10
N CYS A 84 0.04 -6.26 0.44
CA CYS A 84 -1.10 -5.47 -0.01
C CYS A 84 -1.89 -4.88 1.15
N ARG A 85 -1.92 -5.55 2.32
CA ARG A 85 -2.56 -5.04 3.54
C ARG A 85 -1.69 -4.04 4.30
N ALA A 86 -0.38 -4.12 4.15
CA ALA A 86 0.55 -3.23 4.82
C ALA A 86 0.64 -1.86 4.13
N SER A 87 0.71 -1.84 2.80
CA SER A 87 0.67 -0.62 2.00
C SER A 87 0.47 -0.93 0.51
N SER A 88 0.02 0.06 -0.25
CA SER A 88 0.01 0.03 -1.71
C SER A 88 1.39 0.40 -2.30
N PRO A 89 1.68 -0.04 -3.54
CA PRO A 89 2.96 0.24 -4.17
C PRO A 89 3.10 1.72 -4.58
N THR A 90 4.27 2.27 -4.32
CA THR A 90 4.85 3.41 -5.04
C THR A 90 5.25 3.01 -6.45
N LEU A 91 5.11 3.94 -7.39
CA LEU A 91 5.23 3.71 -8.82
C LEU A 91 6.58 4.19 -9.35
N TYR A 92 7.05 3.52 -10.38
CA TYR A 92 8.28 3.83 -11.12
C TYR A 92 7.92 4.26 -12.54
N ALA A 93 8.81 4.97 -13.22
CA ALA A 93 8.57 5.44 -14.59
C ALA A 93 8.18 4.27 -15.53
N GLU A 94 8.80 3.10 -15.33
CA GLU A 94 8.51 1.85 -16.04
C GLU A 94 7.06 1.33 -15.86
N ASP A 95 6.34 1.82 -14.84
CA ASP A 95 4.96 1.43 -14.61
C ASP A 95 3.99 2.17 -15.55
N LEU A 96 4.36 3.34 -16.10
CA LEU A 96 3.44 4.18 -16.87
C LEU A 96 2.72 3.43 -18.01
N PRO A 97 3.40 2.64 -18.87
CA PRO A 97 2.71 1.87 -19.92
C PRO A 97 1.74 0.83 -19.35
N ARG A 98 2.09 0.20 -18.22
CA ARG A 98 1.24 -0.82 -17.57
C ARG A 98 0.01 -0.19 -16.93
N LEU A 99 0.15 0.98 -16.33
CA LEU A 99 -0.98 1.73 -15.77
C LEU A 99 -1.97 2.12 -16.87
N LYS A 100 -1.46 2.60 -18.02
CA LYS A 100 -2.27 2.90 -19.20
C LYS A 100 -3.01 1.66 -19.71
N ALA A 101 -2.33 0.51 -19.80
CA ALA A 101 -2.94 -0.75 -20.26
C ALA A 101 -4.09 -1.27 -19.38
N VAL A 102 -4.04 -1.02 -18.06
CA VAL A 102 -5.13 -1.37 -17.13
C VAL A 102 -6.30 -0.38 -17.21
N GLY A 103 -6.10 0.79 -17.83
CA GLY A 103 -7.06 1.88 -17.76
C GLY A 103 -7.14 2.49 -16.36
N LEU A 104 -6.01 2.55 -15.63
CA LEU A 104 -5.95 3.17 -14.31
C LEU A 104 -6.16 4.68 -14.41
N GLY A 105 -7.36 5.13 -14.01
CA GLY A 105 -7.69 6.55 -13.90
C GLY A 105 -6.98 7.23 -12.72
N TRP A 106 -6.90 8.56 -12.76
CA TRP A 106 -6.23 9.39 -11.75
C TRP A 106 -6.77 9.17 -10.34
N GLU A 107 -8.06 8.86 -10.20
CA GLU A 107 -8.71 8.52 -8.94
C GLU A 107 -8.10 7.31 -8.23
N SER A 108 -7.32 6.50 -8.96
CA SER A 108 -6.66 5.31 -8.42
C SER A 108 -5.29 5.63 -7.84
N LEU A 109 -4.83 6.87 -7.98
CA LEU A 109 -3.49 7.32 -7.64
C LEU A 109 -3.53 8.41 -6.56
N VAL A 110 -2.42 8.51 -5.83
CA VAL A 110 -2.19 9.60 -4.88
C VAL A 110 -0.73 10.00 -4.96
N THR A 111 -0.49 11.30 -4.92
CA THR A 111 0.85 11.87 -4.79
C THR A 111 1.17 12.05 -3.31
N LEU A 112 2.33 11.53 -2.91
CA LEU A 112 3.02 11.92 -1.69
C LEU A 112 4.07 12.95 -2.10
N ARG A 113 3.98 14.15 -1.55
CA ARG A 113 4.74 15.32 -1.98
C ARG A 113 6.16 15.30 -1.41
N ALA A 114 7.08 15.99 -2.06
CA ALA A 114 8.39 16.26 -1.48
C ALA A 114 8.22 17.07 -0.19
N GLY A 115 9.00 16.75 0.85
CA GLY A 115 8.87 17.32 2.20
C GLY A 115 7.76 16.69 3.06
N GLU A 116 6.97 15.76 2.51
CA GLU A 116 5.88 15.13 3.24
C GLU A 116 6.40 14.03 4.19
N ARG A 117 5.87 13.97 5.43
CA ARG A 117 6.14 12.86 6.36
C ARG A 117 5.15 11.72 6.14
N VAL A 118 5.69 10.53 5.84
CA VAL A 118 4.91 9.34 5.49
C VAL A 118 5.39 8.13 6.27
N HIS A 119 4.48 7.21 6.58
CA HIS A 119 4.85 5.94 7.21
C HIS A 119 5.47 4.99 6.19
N SER A 120 6.70 4.56 6.43
CA SER A 120 7.38 3.54 5.63
C SER A 120 7.11 2.16 6.21
N ALA A 121 6.29 1.36 5.51
CA ALA A 121 6.06 -0.05 5.87
C ALA A 121 7.34 -0.92 5.81
N ARG A 122 8.38 -0.45 5.11
CA ARG A 122 9.70 -1.07 5.03
C ARG A 122 10.55 -0.75 6.27
N LEU A 123 10.63 0.53 6.65
CA LEU A 123 11.49 0.98 7.76
C LEU A 123 10.77 0.95 9.12
N GLY A 124 9.45 0.75 9.15
CA GLY A 124 8.68 0.66 10.39
C GLY A 124 8.53 2.00 11.11
N GLY A 125 8.41 3.11 10.38
CA GLY A 125 8.30 4.43 10.99
C GLY A 125 8.04 5.57 10.01
N LEU A 126 7.85 6.77 10.55
CA LEU A 126 7.68 7.98 9.75
C LEU A 126 9.01 8.41 9.12
N GLN A 127 8.95 8.84 7.86
CA GLN A 127 10.08 9.33 7.07
C GLN A 127 9.64 10.60 6.34
N THR A 128 10.54 11.59 6.26
CA THR A 128 10.33 12.75 5.38
C THR A 128 10.77 12.37 3.97
N LEU A 129 9.94 12.65 2.98
CA LEU A 129 10.26 12.39 1.58
C LEU A 129 11.16 13.49 1.01
N GLU A 130 12.29 13.11 0.44
CA GLU A 130 13.17 14.05 -0.29
C GLU A 130 12.60 14.42 -1.66
N ARG A 131 11.82 13.52 -2.26
CA ARG A 131 11.20 13.66 -3.58
C ARG A 131 9.77 13.15 -3.54
N GLU A 132 8.94 13.63 -4.46
CA GLU A 132 7.58 13.12 -4.58
C GLU A 132 7.58 11.62 -4.92
N LEU A 133 6.53 10.93 -4.46
CA LEU A 133 6.24 9.55 -4.80
C LEU A 133 4.78 9.43 -5.20
N ILE A 134 4.50 8.91 -6.39
CA ILE A 134 3.14 8.52 -6.76
C ILE A 134 2.91 7.08 -6.33
N LYS A 135 1.78 6.79 -5.70
CA LYS A 135 1.38 5.43 -5.33
C LYS A 135 -0.06 5.13 -5.69
N LEU A 136 -0.39 3.84 -5.79
CA LEU A 136 -1.80 3.44 -5.87
C LEU A 136 -2.52 3.87 -4.58
N ARG A 137 -3.81 4.20 -4.67
CA ARG A 137 -4.61 4.54 -3.49
C ARG A 137 -4.74 3.38 -2.51
N GLU A 138 -4.99 3.76 -1.26
CA GLU A 138 -5.31 2.84 -0.18
C GLU A 138 -6.76 3.06 0.30
N ARG A 139 -7.35 2.01 0.87
CA ARG A 139 -8.62 2.01 1.57
C ARG A 139 -8.43 1.28 2.90
N GLY A 140 -8.61 1.98 4.02
CA GLY A 140 -8.38 1.42 5.35
C GLY A 140 -6.95 0.92 5.57
N GLY A 141 -5.95 1.66 5.05
CA GLY A 141 -4.53 1.31 5.14
C GLY A 141 -4.06 0.17 4.21
N SER A 142 -4.98 -0.47 3.48
CA SER A 142 -4.67 -1.52 2.50
C SER A 142 -4.73 -0.98 1.07
N CYS A 143 -3.97 -1.58 0.15
CA CYS A 143 -4.06 -1.28 -1.28
C CYS A 143 -5.50 -1.40 -1.79
N ALA A 144 -6.02 -0.35 -2.43
CA ALA A 144 -7.40 -0.31 -2.91
C ALA A 144 -7.71 -1.38 -3.98
N TRP A 145 -6.66 -1.91 -4.63
CA TRP A 145 -6.73 -2.97 -5.65
C TRP A 145 -6.74 -4.38 -5.07
N LEU A 146 -6.65 -4.53 -3.75
CA LEU A 146 -6.92 -5.79 -3.07
C LEU A 146 -8.44 -6.02 -3.00
N GLY A 147 -8.92 -7.09 -3.62
CA GLY A 147 -10.29 -7.60 -3.48
C GLY A 147 -10.37 -8.84 -2.60
N GLY A 148 -11.58 -9.39 -2.46
CA GLY A 148 -11.82 -10.67 -1.78
C GLY A 148 -11.04 -11.83 -2.43
N GLY A 149 -10.99 -11.86 -3.75
CA GLY A 149 -10.24 -12.87 -4.53
C GLY A 149 -8.75 -12.59 -4.74
N GLY A 150 -8.17 -11.55 -4.12
CA GLY A 150 -6.75 -11.20 -4.27
C GLY A 150 -6.53 -9.88 -5.02
N CYS A 151 -5.35 -9.70 -5.61
CA CYS A 151 -5.01 -8.48 -6.34
C CYS A 151 -5.75 -8.43 -7.68
N ARG A 152 -6.56 -7.38 -7.91
CA ARG A 152 -7.38 -7.24 -9.13
C ARG A 152 -6.58 -6.86 -10.38
N ILE A 153 -5.33 -6.44 -10.20
CA ILE A 153 -4.39 -6.07 -11.27
C ILE A 153 -3.18 -7.00 -11.28
N TYR A 154 -3.36 -8.28 -10.90
CA TYR A 154 -2.24 -9.20 -10.65
C TYR A 154 -1.26 -9.29 -11.83
N GLU A 155 -1.78 -9.41 -13.05
CA GLU A 155 -0.95 -9.49 -14.27
C GLU A 155 -0.27 -8.16 -14.62
N GLN A 156 -0.88 -7.04 -14.24
CA GLN A 156 -0.38 -5.69 -14.49
C GLN A 156 0.22 -5.03 -13.24
N ARG A 157 0.59 -5.83 -12.23
CA ARG A 157 1.14 -5.33 -10.97
C ARG A 157 2.31 -4.36 -11.21
N PRO A 158 2.36 -3.23 -10.48
CA PRO A 158 3.48 -2.31 -10.56
C PRO A 158 4.82 -2.97 -10.23
N LEU A 159 5.92 -2.35 -10.66
CA LEU A 159 7.29 -2.82 -10.50
C LEU A 159 7.55 -3.17 -9.03
N GLN A 160 7.20 -2.28 -8.09
CA GLN A 160 7.35 -2.59 -6.67
C GLN A 160 6.66 -3.89 -6.26
N CYS A 161 5.42 -4.14 -6.71
CA CYS A 161 4.70 -5.36 -6.38
C CYS A 161 5.32 -6.63 -6.99
N ARG A 162 6.04 -6.53 -8.11
CA ARG A 162 6.72 -7.66 -8.74
C ARG A 162 8.02 -8.03 -8.03
N TRP A 163 8.68 -7.04 -7.43
CA TRP A 163 9.98 -7.19 -6.78
C TRP A 163 9.93 -7.20 -5.24
N LEU A 164 8.77 -6.89 -4.64
CA LEU A 164 8.64 -6.85 -3.19
C LEU A 164 8.61 -8.26 -2.61
N GLU A 165 9.62 -8.54 -1.79
CA GLU A 165 9.77 -9.82 -1.13
C GLU A 165 9.10 -9.81 0.25
N CYS A 166 7.79 -10.11 0.31
CA CYS A 166 7.08 -10.16 1.60
C CYS A 166 7.59 -11.24 2.57
N TRP A 167 8.42 -12.16 2.08
CA TRP A 167 9.00 -13.31 2.79
C TRP A 167 10.44 -13.08 3.29
N SER A 168 11.05 -11.93 3.00
CA SER A 168 12.44 -11.63 3.38
C SER A 168 12.57 -10.20 3.97
N GLY A 169 11.58 -9.79 4.77
CA GLY A 169 11.61 -8.48 5.43
C GLY A 169 11.15 -7.32 4.56
N ARG A 170 10.35 -7.59 3.51
CA ARG A 170 9.78 -6.56 2.60
C ARG A 170 10.88 -5.73 1.92
N HIS A 171 11.96 -6.37 1.52
CA HIS A 171 13.04 -5.70 0.82
C HIS A 171 12.60 -5.29 -0.59
N ALA A 172 12.92 -4.05 -0.95
CA ALA A 172 12.79 -3.50 -2.29
C ALA A 172 13.95 -2.53 -2.61
N GLY A 173 15.08 -2.67 -1.89
CA GLY A 173 16.26 -1.80 -2.06
C GLY A 173 16.87 -1.90 -3.45
N GLN A 174 16.71 -3.04 -4.12
CA GLN A 174 17.03 -3.21 -5.55
C GLN A 174 16.32 -2.24 -6.50
N LEU A 175 15.31 -1.51 -6.02
CA LEU A 175 14.61 -0.48 -6.78
C LEU A 175 15.01 0.95 -6.38
N GLU A 176 15.94 1.14 -5.44
CA GLU A 176 16.26 2.47 -4.89
C GLU A 176 16.77 3.44 -5.95
N GLU A 177 17.61 2.95 -6.86
CA GLU A 177 18.18 3.70 -7.99
C GLU A 177 17.22 3.78 -9.20
N ARG A 178 16.09 3.07 -9.18
CA ARG A 178 15.14 3.08 -10.30
C ARG A 178 14.38 4.40 -10.34
N PRO A 179 14.22 5.04 -11.52
CA PRO A 179 13.47 6.28 -11.65
C PRO A 179 12.03 6.15 -11.16
N ARG A 180 11.61 7.06 -10.27
CA ARG A 180 10.23 7.15 -9.78
C ARG A 180 9.34 7.80 -10.82
N LEU A 181 8.09 7.36 -10.89
CA LEU A 181 7.09 8.02 -11.73
C LEU A 181 6.78 9.39 -11.13
N SER A 182 6.94 10.44 -11.94
CA SER A 182 6.65 11.82 -11.55
C SER A 182 5.27 12.29 -12.04
N ARG A 183 4.73 13.36 -11.43
CA ARG A 183 3.54 14.04 -11.94
C ARG A 183 3.80 14.65 -13.32
N ALA A 184 5.04 15.08 -13.60
CA ALA A 184 5.40 15.64 -14.90
C ALA A 184 5.22 14.63 -16.04
N GLU A 185 5.61 13.37 -15.84
CA GLU A 185 5.42 12.31 -16.84
C GLU A 185 3.96 11.86 -16.92
N LEU A 186 3.30 11.71 -15.76
CA LEU A 186 1.94 11.16 -15.71
C LEU A 186 0.87 12.17 -16.18
N LEU A 187 1.10 13.46 -15.98
CA LEU A 187 0.21 14.56 -16.37
C LEU A 187 0.69 15.28 -17.64
N ALA A 188 1.58 14.67 -18.42
CA ALA A 188 2.16 15.31 -19.61
C ALA A 188 1.09 15.76 -20.62
N ASP A 189 -0.02 15.02 -20.71
CA ASP A 189 -1.15 15.30 -21.60
C ASP A 189 -2.15 16.32 -21.00
N ASP A 190 -1.92 16.82 -19.77
CA ASP A 190 -2.73 17.83 -19.09
C ASP A 190 -1.84 18.94 -18.48
N PRO A 191 -1.46 19.96 -19.28
CA PRO A 191 -0.60 21.05 -18.81
C PRO A 191 -1.26 21.90 -17.72
N THR A 192 -2.59 21.95 -17.65
CA THR A 192 -3.32 22.68 -16.62
C THR A 192 -3.16 21.99 -15.27
N ALA A 193 -3.34 20.66 -15.20
CA ALA A 193 -3.11 19.90 -13.98
C ALA A 193 -1.67 20.06 -13.48
N LEU A 194 -0.69 20.03 -14.39
CA LEU A 194 0.71 20.21 -14.03
C LEU A 194 1.02 21.62 -13.51
N ALA A 195 0.44 22.67 -14.09
CA ALA A 195 0.58 24.04 -13.61
C ALA A 195 -0.04 24.22 -12.23
N LEU A 196 -1.24 23.66 -12.01
CA LEU A 196 -1.93 23.70 -10.72
C LEU A 196 -1.13 22.96 -9.64
N ALA A 197 -0.58 21.78 -9.96
CA ALA A 197 0.28 21.05 -9.06
C ALA A 197 1.48 21.90 -8.60
N LYS A 198 2.17 22.57 -9.53
CA LYS A 198 3.32 23.45 -9.23
C LYS A 198 2.92 24.65 -8.36
N GLU A 199 1.84 25.34 -8.71
CA GLU A 199 1.33 26.48 -7.94
C GLU A 199 0.91 26.07 -6.52
N TYR A 200 0.33 24.87 -6.39
CA TYR A 200 -0.06 24.31 -5.10
C TYR A 200 1.15 24.04 -4.19
N GLU A 201 2.26 23.54 -4.75
CA GLU A 201 3.50 23.36 -4.00
C GLU A 201 4.05 24.69 -3.45
N VAL A 202 3.92 25.78 -4.22
CA VAL A 202 4.36 27.13 -3.80
C VAL A 202 3.47 27.68 -2.69
N LYS A 203 2.14 27.57 -2.84
CA LYS A 203 1.18 28.15 -1.89
C LYS A 203 1.10 27.38 -0.57
N LEU A 204 1.23 26.06 -0.64
CA LEU A 204 1.10 25.21 0.53
C LEU A 204 2.24 24.19 0.56
N PRO A 205 3.50 24.59 0.80
CA PRO A 205 4.62 23.66 0.84
C PRO A 205 4.38 22.56 1.87
N ALA A 206 4.62 21.29 1.51
CA ALA A 206 4.35 20.16 2.39
C ALA A 206 5.16 20.26 3.70
N GLU A 207 6.41 20.71 3.60
CA GLU A 207 7.27 20.92 4.77
C GLU A 207 6.66 21.93 5.75
N ALA A 208 6.17 23.07 5.27
CA ALA A 208 5.55 24.10 6.11
C ALA A 208 4.29 23.56 6.84
N LEU A 209 3.45 22.79 6.13
CA LEU A 209 2.32 22.09 6.74
C LEU A 209 2.76 21.11 7.82
N HIS A 210 3.76 20.29 7.53
CA HIS A 210 4.29 19.32 8.47
C HIS A 210 4.92 19.96 9.71
N GLN A 211 5.62 21.08 9.54
CA GLN A 211 6.18 21.85 10.64
C GLN A 211 5.07 22.41 11.53
N ALA A 212 4.05 23.05 10.94
CA ALA A 212 2.91 23.61 11.68
C ALA A 212 2.16 22.54 12.48
N LEU A 213 1.82 21.40 11.85
CA LEU A 213 1.15 20.28 12.52
C LEU A 213 2.00 19.69 13.65
N ALA A 214 3.32 19.62 13.47
CA ALA A 214 4.23 19.14 14.51
C ALA A 214 4.28 20.07 15.73
N GLN A 215 4.09 21.38 15.55
CA GLN A 215 4.00 22.32 16.67
C GLN A 215 2.70 22.12 17.44
N VAL A 216 1.58 21.91 16.75
CA VAL A 216 0.29 21.61 17.38
C VAL A 216 0.34 20.32 18.21
N ALA A 217 0.94 19.26 17.67
CA ALA A 217 1.11 18.00 18.39
C ALA A 217 1.97 18.14 19.68
N ARG A 218 2.77 19.20 19.79
CA ARG A 218 3.55 19.56 21.00
C ARG A 218 2.83 20.55 21.92
N GLY A 219 1.53 20.79 21.70
CA GLY A 219 0.72 21.71 22.49
C GLY A 219 0.98 23.20 22.22
N ARG A 220 1.56 23.53 21.06
CA ARG A 220 1.80 24.92 20.63
C ARG A 220 0.61 25.47 19.85
N ASP A 221 0.69 26.75 19.48
CA ASP A 221 -0.36 27.46 18.74
C ASP A 221 -0.79 26.72 17.46
N GLN A 222 -2.12 26.65 17.26
CA GLN A 222 -2.76 25.96 16.16
C GLN A 222 -3.08 26.88 14.97
N ALA A 223 -3.04 28.19 15.15
CA ALA A 223 -3.43 29.14 14.10
C ALA A 223 -2.67 28.94 12.77
N PRO A 224 -1.34 28.68 12.75
CA PRO A 224 -0.63 28.41 11.50
C PRO A 224 -1.12 27.14 10.80
N ALA A 225 -1.37 26.06 11.56
CA ALA A 225 -1.85 24.80 10.99
C ALA A 225 -3.28 24.95 10.47
N LEU A 226 -4.16 25.60 11.22
CA LEU A 226 -5.54 25.87 10.79
C LEU A 226 -5.58 26.73 9.52
N SER A 227 -4.73 27.75 9.42
CA SER A 227 -4.65 28.60 8.22
C SER A 227 -4.23 27.80 6.98
N LEU A 228 -3.28 26.87 7.12
CA LEU A 228 -2.86 25.99 6.02
C LEU A 228 -3.95 24.95 5.67
N LEU A 229 -4.66 24.41 6.66
CA LEU A 229 -5.78 23.50 6.42
C LEU A 229 -6.93 24.20 5.69
N GLU A 230 -7.24 25.43 6.07
CA GLU A 230 -8.23 26.26 5.40
C GLU A 230 -7.79 26.61 3.97
N LEU A 231 -6.52 26.96 3.77
CA LEU A 231 -5.97 27.20 2.43
C LEU A 231 -6.04 25.94 1.54
N ASP A 232 -5.67 24.76 2.04
CA ASP A 232 -5.82 23.47 1.32
C ASP A 232 -7.27 23.26 0.88
N HIS A 233 -8.22 23.48 1.79
CA HIS A 233 -9.65 23.30 1.52
C HIS A 233 -10.14 24.24 0.41
N HIS A 234 -9.90 25.55 0.55
CA HIS A 234 -10.33 26.55 -0.43
C HIS A 234 -9.68 26.34 -1.80
N LEU A 235 -8.38 26.02 -1.84
CA LEU A 235 -7.68 25.74 -3.10
C LEU A 235 -8.26 24.50 -3.79
N ARG A 236 -8.50 23.41 -3.07
CA ARG A 236 -9.09 22.20 -3.63
C ARG A 236 -10.50 22.46 -4.18
N GLN A 237 -11.32 23.17 -3.43
CA GLN A 237 -12.67 23.54 -3.85
C GLN A 237 -12.64 24.41 -5.12
N ALA A 238 -11.88 25.51 -5.09
CA ALA A 238 -11.78 26.43 -6.22
C ALA A 238 -11.21 25.75 -7.47
N ILE A 239 -10.23 24.85 -7.32
CA ILE A 239 -9.68 24.08 -8.44
C ILE A 239 -10.71 23.13 -9.04
N ALA A 240 -11.46 22.41 -8.19
CA ALA A 240 -12.50 21.49 -8.65
C ALA A 240 -13.61 22.24 -9.40
N GLU A 241 -14.10 23.34 -8.84
CA GLU A 241 -15.18 24.16 -9.41
C GLU A 241 -14.76 24.83 -10.72
N ARG A 242 -13.56 25.43 -10.75
CA ARG A 242 -13.10 26.22 -11.89
C ARG A 242 -12.62 25.39 -13.08
N TYR A 243 -11.96 24.26 -12.82
CA TYR A 243 -11.33 23.44 -13.86
C TYR A 243 -12.01 22.09 -14.08
N GLY A 244 -13.05 21.77 -13.31
CA GLY A 244 -13.85 20.56 -13.49
C GLY A 244 -13.18 19.27 -13.04
N TYR A 245 -12.08 19.34 -12.27
CA TYR A 245 -11.44 18.14 -11.74
C TYR A 245 -12.30 17.51 -10.64
N ARG A 246 -12.55 16.20 -10.77
CA ARG A 246 -13.20 15.42 -9.71
C ARG A 246 -12.36 15.47 -8.43
N PRO A 247 -12.96 15.59 -7.23
CA PRO A 247 -12.21 15.61 -5.97
C PRO A 247 -11.24 14.44 -5.78
N GLN A 248 -11.59 13.25 -6.28
CA GLN A 248 -10.73 12.07 -6.22
C GLN A 248 -9.47 12.20 -7.08
N ALA A 249 -9.54 12.91 -8.20
CA ALA A 249 -8.41 13.16 -9.09
C ALA A 249 -7.39 14.14 -8.45
N LEU A 250 -7.86 15.02 -7.56
CA LEU A 250 -6.99 15.96 -6.84
C LEU A 250 -6.02 15.28 -5.87
N TYR A 251 -6.23 14.01 -5.51
CA TYR A 251 -5.24 13.23 -4.76
C TYR A 251 -3.96 13.01 -5.58
N LEU A 252 -4.10 12.86 -6.90
CA LEU A 252 -2.95 12.79 -7.79
C LEU A 252 -2.35 14.19 -8.02
N VAL A 253 -3.19 15.17 -8.34
CA VAL A 253 -2.70 16.51 -8.74
C VAL A 253 -2.07 17.26 -7.57
N LEU A 254 -2.74 17.29 -6.42
CA LEU A 254 -2.39 18.13 -5.25
C LEU A 254 -1.87 17.31 -4.06
N GLY A 255 -1.88 15.98 -4.15
CA GLY A 255 -1.53 15.09 -3.04
C GLY A 255 -2.66 14.93 -2.00
N ARG A 256 -2.32 14.35 -0.85
CA ARG A 256 -3.27 14.12 0.25
C ARG A 256 -3.85 15.44 0.80
N PRO A 257 -5.17 15.51 1.10
CA PRO A 257 -5.74 16.65 1.81
C PRO A 257 -5.00 16.96 3.11
N ALA A 258 -4.80 18.24 3.43
CA ALA A 258 -4.07 18.65 4.64
C ALA A 258 -4.70 18.09 5.92
N VAL A 259 -6.03 17.95 5.94
CA VAL A 259 -6.79 17.29 7.03
C VAL A 259 -6.44 15.82 7.20
N GLU A 260 -6.12 15.09 6.12
CA GLU A 260 -5.63 13.71 6.20
C GLU A 260 -4.18 13.66 6.67
N VAL A 261 -3.36 14.64 6.26
CA VAL A 261 -1.97 14.75 6.72
C VAL A 261 -1.91 15.03 8.23
N ALA A 262 -2.84 15.81 8.78
CA ALA A 262 -2.97 16.07 10.22
C ALA A 262 -3.14 14.78 11.04
N ALA A 263 -3.80 13.76 10.49
CA ALA A 263 -3.96 12.47 11.16
C ALA A 263 -2.63 11.77 11.49
N ASN A 264 -1.57 12.02 10.70
CA ASN A 264 -0.23 11.46 10.97
C ASN A 264 0.39 12.01 12.26
N TYR A 265 -0.16 13.10 12.79
CA TYR A 265 0.25 13.73 14.05
C TYR A 265 -0.69 13.39 15.21
N GLY A 266 -1.62 12.45 15.01
CA GLY A 266 -2.68 12.19 15.98
C GLY A 266 -3.63 13.37 16.13
N LEU A 267 -3.80 14.20 15.09
CA LEU A 267 -4.68 15.37 15.12
C LEU A 267 -5.95 15.11 14.31
N GLU A 268 -7.06 15.69 14.77
CA GLU A 268 -8.35 15.70 14.10
C GLU A 268 -8.92 17.11 14.06
N LEU A 269 -9.40 17.53 12.90
CA LEU A 269 -10.11 18.79 12.74
C LEU A 269 -11.54 18.62 13.26
N SER A 270 -11.95 19.49 14.17
CA SER A 270 -13.28 19.53 14.75
C SER A 270 -13.77 20.97 14.87
N LEU A 271 -15.05 21.16 15.18
CA LEU A 271 -15.61 22.47 15.47
C LEU A 271 -15.75 22.66 16.98
N LYS A 272 -15.38 23.84 17.48
CA LYS A 272 -15.72 24.32 18.82
C LYS A 272 -16.70 25.49 18.65
N GLY A 273 -17.99 25.19 18.68
CA GLY A 273 -19.01 26.11 18.19
C GLY A 273 -18.93 26.20 16.67
N VAL A 274 -18.61 27.39 16.14
CA VAL A 274 -18.38 27.62 14.71
C VAL A 274 -16.90 27.67 14.32
N SER A 275 -16.00 27.71 15.30
CA SER A 275 -14.55 27.85 15.03
C SER A 275 -13.89 26.49 14.82
N PRO A 276 -13.10 26.31 13.75
CA PRO A 276 -12.31 25.10 13.55
C PRO A 276 -11.18 25.02 14.58
N VAL A 277 -10.98 23.83 15.14
CA VAL A 277 -9.90 23.53 16.10
C VAL A 277 -9.30 22.15 15.81
N LEU A 278 -7.99 21.99 16.04
CA LEU A 278 -7.32 20.69 15.98
C LEU A 278 -7.30 20.06 17.38
N ARG A 279 -7.75 18.82 17.50
CA ARG A 279 -7.72 18.06 18.76
C ARG A 279 -6.86 16.82 18.60
N SER A 280 -6.26 16.37 19.70
CA SER A 280 -5.62 15.05 19.73
C SER A 280 -6.67 13.96 19.57
N ARG A 281 -6.34 12.95 18.77
CA ARG A 281 -7.10 11.70 18.62
C ARG A 281 -6.85 10.75 19.77
#